data_AF-X0UYU9-F1
#
_entry.id   AF-X0UYU9-F1
#
_cell.length_a   1.000
_cell.length_b   1.000
_cell.length_c   1.000
_cell.angle_alpha   90.00
_cell.angle_beta   90.00
_cell.angle_gamma   90.00
#
_symmetry.space_group_name_H-M   'P 1'
#
loop_
_entity.id
_entity.type
_entity.pdbx_description
1 polymer ?
#
loop_
_entity_poly.entity_id
_entity_poly.type
_entity_poly.pdbx_seq_one_letter_code
_entity_poly.pdbx_strand_id
1 'polypeptide(L)'
;MKFEDKEDFVRKLSKAMRKVGRKIDSEDAAAFFEELQQYPLELVMKGIDRANQDRNYDDVYQRNKMLETAEIRKAIEKVLASPGTKRSG
;
A
#
# COMPACT_ATOMS: atom_id res chain seq x y z
N MET A 1 -14.27 -2.03 5.81
CA MET A 1 -14.58 -0.59 6.00
C MET A 1 -13.95 0.20 4.85
N LYS A 2 -14.67 1.17 4.27
CA LYS A 2 -14.13 2.09 3.24
C LYS A 2 -13.57 3.37 3.91
N PHE A 3 -12.87 4.18 3.14
CA PHE A 3 -12.44 5.52 3.59
C PHE A 3 -13.65 6.46 3.59
N GLU A 4 -13.81 7.24 4.65
CA GLU A 4 -14.95 8.18 4.78
C GLU A 4 -14.72 9.44 3.95
N ASP A 5 -13.49 9.96 3.98
CA ASP A 5 -13.05 11.12 3.24
C ASP A 5 -11.52 11.07 2.97
N LYS A 6 -11.00 12.11 2.32
CA LYS A 6 -9.58 12.24 1.98
C LYS A 6 -8.68 12.38 3.22
N GLU A 7 -9.13 13.04 4.28
CA GLU A 7 -8.35 13.21 5.51
C GLU A 7 -8.25 11.88 6.27
N ASP A 8 -9.35 11.12 6.36
CA ASP A 8 -9.38 9.79 6.94
C ASP A 8 -8.49 8.81 6.16
N PHE A 9 -8.49 8.89 4.83
CA PHE A 9 -7.55 8.16 3.99
C PHE A 9 -6.10 8.49 4.31
N VAL A 10 -5.74 9.77 4.27
CA VAL A 10 -4.37 10.22 4.56
C VAL A 10 -3.93 9.76 5.95
N ARG A 11 -4.77 9.97 6.96
CA ARG A 11 -4.48 9.56 8.35
C ARG A 11 -4.25 8.05 8.47
N LYS A 12 -5.12 7.23 7.86
CA LYS A 12 -5.03 5.77 7.91
C LYS A 12 -3.83 5.25 7.12
N LEU A 13 -3.56 5.83 5.95
CA LEU A 13 -2.43 5.48 5.10
C LEU A 13 -1.09 5.83 5.77
N SER A 14 -0.94 7.05 6.28
CA SER A 14 0.28 7.47 7.00
C SER A 14 0.55 6.61 8.23
N LYS A 15 -0.50 6.19 8.94
CA LYS A 15 -0.38 5.25 10.05
C LYS A 15 0.08 3.86 9.58
N ALA A 16 -0.41 3.38 8.44
CA ALA A 16 0.01 2.10 7.87
C ALA A 16 1.47 2.12 7.39
N MET A 17 1.86 3.17 6.67
CA MET A 17 3.23 3.38 6.21
C MET A 17 4.22 3.43 7.38
N ARG A 18 3.85 4.11 8.48
CA ARG A 18 4.67 4.15 9.69
C ARG A 18 4.89 2.77 10.32
N LYS A 19 3.90 1.87 10.26
CA LYS A 19 4.04 0.49 10.77
C LYS A 19 5.06 -0.33 9.98
N VAL A 20 5.22 -0.05 8.69
CA VAL A 20 6.23 -0.71 7.84
C VAL A 20 7.55 0.06 7.80
N GLY A 21 7.78 0.98 8.75
CA GLY A 21 9.03 1.75 8.86
C GLY A 21 9.17 2.86 7.81
N ARG A 22 8.08 3.24 7.12
CA ARG A 22 8.08 4.28 6.09
C ARG A 22 7.43 5.55 6.61
N LYS A 23 8.02 6.69 6.27
CA LYS A 23 7.35 7.98 6.36
C LYS A 23 6.73 8.30 5.01
N ILE A 24 5.58 8.96 5.07
CA ILE A 24 4.86 9.49 3.93
C ILE A 24 4.28 10.82 4.39
N ASP A 25 4.46 11.85 3.57
CA ASP A 25 3.91 13.16 3.86
C ASP A 25 2.45 13.22 3.44
N SER A 26 1.70 14.14 4.04
CA SER A 26 0.25 14.27 3.84
C SER A 26 -0.11 14.53 2.38
N GLU A 27 0.74 15.25 1.65
CA GLU A 27 0.57 15.57 0.23
C GLU A 27 0.75 14.33 -0.66
N ASP A 28 1.77 13.52 -0.41
CA ASP A 28 1.98 12.25 -1.12
C ASP A 28 0.86 11.25 -0.79
N ALA A 29 0.46 11.17 0.48
CA ALA A 29 -0.69 10.37 0.89
C ALA A 29 -1.97 10.84 0.20
N ALA A 30 -2.16 12.15 0.06
CA ALA A 30 -3.29 12.74 -0.64
C ALA A 30 -3.28 12.42 -2.14
N ALA A 31 -2.11 12.33 -2.78
CA ALA A 31 -1.98 11.93 -4.18
C ALA A 31 -2.46 10.48 -4.41
N PHE A 32 -2.24 9.60 -3.44
CA PHE A 32 -2.74 8.23 -3.51
C PHE A 32 -4.26 8.10 -3.38
N PHE A 33 -4.95 9.12 -2.87
CA PHE A 33 -6.40 9.05 -2.63
C PHE A 33 -7.17 8.79 -3.91
N GLU A 34 -6.92 9.54 -4.99
CA GLU A 34 -7.70 9.43 -6.24
C GLU A 34 -7.65 8.02 -6.81
N GLU A 35 -6.50 7.38 -6.71
CA GLU A 35 -6.22 6.09 -7.31
C GLU A 35 -6.56 4.89 -6.42
N LEU A 36 -6.46 5.06 -5.09
CA LEU A 36 -6.59 3.97 -4.12
C LEU A 36 -7.92 3.99 -3.33
N GLN A 37 -8.67 5.10 -3.34
CA GLN A 37 -9.96 5.21 -2.63
C GLN A 37 -10.99 4.16 -3.08
N GLN A 38 -10.87 3.67 -4.31
CA GLN A 38 -11.73 2.63 -4.87
C GLN A 38 -11.55 1.26 -4.20
N TYR A 39 -10.41 1.04 -3.53
CA TYR A 39 -10.08 -0.21 -2.86
C TYR A 39 -10.39 -0.16 -1.36
N PRO A 40 -10.74 -1.30 -0.74
CA PRO A 40 -10.83 -1.39 0.72
C PRO A 40 -9.48 -1.07 1.38
N LEU A 41 -9.51 -0.40 2.55
CA LEU A 41 -8.30 -0.07 3.32
C LEU A 41 -7.40 -1.29 3.55
N GLU A 42 -7.97 -2.43 3.92
CA GLU A 42 -7.22 -3.66 4.17
C GLU A 42 -6.47 -4.14 2.94
N LEU A 43 -7.06 -3.95 1.76
CA LEU A 43 -6.45 -4.32 0.49
C LEU A 43 -5.32 -3.36 0.12
N VAL A 44 -5.52 -2.05 0.33
CA VAL A 44 -4.46 -1.04 0.17
C VAL A 44 -3.27 -1.35 1.09
N MET A 45 -3.54 -1.68 2.36
CA MET A 45 -2.50 -2.05 3.32
C MET A 45 -1.74 -3.32 2.90
N LYS A 46 -2.44 -4.36 2.44
CA LYS A 46 -1.81 -5.58 1.90
C LYS A 46 -1.00 -5.29 0.64
N GLY A 47 -1.50 -4.41 -0.22
CA GLY A 47 -0.80 -3.95 -1.41
C GLY A 47 0.51 -3.24 -1.08
N ILE A 48 0.50 -2.36 -0.08
CA ILE A 48 1.70 -1.66 0.39
C ILE A 48 2.73 -2.64 0.94
N ASP A 49 2.31 -3.55 1.82
CA ASP A 49 3.21 -4.56 2.40
C ASP A 49 3.81 -5.44 1.29
N ARG A 50 2.97 -5.87 0.34
CA ARG A 50 3.43 -6.69 -0.79
C ARG A 50 4.35 -5.92 -1.75
N ALA A 51 4.04 -4.67 -2.07
CA ALA A 51 4.89 -3.81 -2.90
C ALA A 51 6.25 -3.57 -2.23
N ASN A 52 6.26 -3.41 -0.90
CA ASN A 52 7.46 -3.27 -0.11
C ASN A 52 8.29 -4.58 -0.12
N GLN A 53 7.66 -5.75 0.04
CA GLN A 53 8.32 -7.06 -0.05
C GLN A 53 8.86 -7.39 -1.44
N ASP A 54 8.14 -6.99 -2.50
CA ASP A 54 8.53 -7.23 -3.90
C ASP A 54 9.75 -6.38 -4.29
N ARG A 55 10.05 -5.29 -3.56
CA ARG A 55 11.30 -4.55 -3.75
C ARG A 55 12.45 -5.35 -3.15
N ASN A 56 13.28 -5.92 -4.02
CA ASN A 56 14.52 -6.57 -3.59
C ASN A 56 15.47 -5.50 -3.00
N TYR A 57 15.70 -5.56 -1.69
CA TYR A 57 16.43 -4.54 -0.92
C TYR A 57 17.96 -4.61 -1.05
N ASP A 58 18.49 -5.47 -1.92
CA ASP A 58 19.92 -5.51 -2.22
C ASP A 58 20.43 -4.16 -2.76
N ASP A 59 19.53 -3.33 -3.30
CA ASP A 59 19.81 -1.95 -3.68
C ASP A 59 19.35 -0.96 -2.58
N VAL A 60 20.33 -0.40 -1.85
CA VAL A 60 20.12 0.62 -0.82
C VAL A 60 19.40 1.88 -1.35
N TYR A 61 19.58 2.20 -2.64
CA TYR A 61 18.90 3.32 -3.28
C TYR A 61 17.40 3.03 -3.43
N GLN A 62 17.04 1.82 -3.88
CA GLN A 62 15.64 1.37 -3.95
C GLN A 62 15.01 1.23 -2.57
N ARG A 63 15.83 0.91 -1.56
CA ARG A 63 15.40 0.87 -0.17
C ARG A 63 14.97 2.25 0.34
N ASN A 64 15.51 3.36 -0.15
CA ASN A 64 15.15 4.69 0.33
C ASN A 64 14.09 5.41 -0.52
N LYS A 65 13.84 4.94 -1.75
CA LYS A 65 12.78 5.50 -2.60
C LYS A 65 11.39 5.24 -2.03
N MET A 66 10.47 6.21 -2.10
CA MET A 66 9.05 5.97 -1.77
C MET A 66 8.41 4.99 -2.76
N LEU A 67 7.37 4.28 -2.30
CA LEU A 67 6.51 3.48 -3.16
C LEU A 67 5.66 4.39 -4.05
N GLU A 68 5.59 4.07 -5.34
CA GLU A 68 4.73 4.75 -6.30
C GLU A 68 3.32 4.14 -6.31
N THR A 69 2.30 4.92 -6.71
CA THR A 69 0.90 4.45 -6.73
C THR A 69 0.74 3.22 -7.61
N ALA A 70 1.45 3.19 -8.74
CA ALA A 70 1.45 2.09 -9.68
C ALA A 70 2.01 0.79 -9.06
N GLU A 71 3.02 0.87 -8.20
CA GLU A 71 3.56 -0.29 -7.50
C GLU A 71 2.54 -0.85 -6.49
N ILE A 72 1.88 0.05 -5.75
CA ILE A 72 0.83 -0.32 -4.80
C ILE A 72 -0.36 -0.94 -5.55
N ARG A 73 -0.82 -0.35 -6.66
CA ARG A 73 -1.92 -0.89 -7.48
C ARG A 73 -1.56 -2.26 -8.04
N LYS A 74 -0.37 -2.42 -8.61
CA LYS A 74 0.10 -3.71 -9.14
C LYS A 74 0.17 -4.77 -8.04
N ALA A 75 0.58 -4.40 -6.83
CA ALA A 75 0.58 -5.30 -5.69
C ALA A 75 -0.84 -5.64 -5.22
N ILE A 76 -1.77 -4.68 -5.20
CA ILE A 76 -3.20 -4.91 -4.94
C ILE A 76 -3.78 -5.90 -5.96
N GLU A 77 -3.51 -5.71 -7.25
CA GLU A 77 -3.95 -6.61 -8.31
C GLU A 77 -3.41 -8.03 -8.11
N LYS A 78 -2.13 -8.18 -7.73
CA LYS A 78 -1.56 -9.49 -7.37
C LYS A 78 -2.24 -10.13 -6.15
N VAL A 79 -2.58 -9.33 -5.14
CA VAL A 79 -3.29 -9.80 -3.94
C VAL A 79 -4.72 -10.24 -4.30
N LEU A 80 -5.40 -9.52 -5.18
CA LEU A 80 -6.73 -9.88 -5.69
C LEU A 80 -6.69 -11.09 -6.62
N ALA A 81 -5.66 -11.20 -7.46
CA ALA A 81 -5.47 -12.29 -8.41
C ALA A 81 -4.93 -13.56 -7.74
N SER A 82 -4.39 -13.47 -6.52
CA SER A 82 -4.02 -14.65 -5.76
C SER A 82 -5.29 -15.36 -5.31
N PRO A 83 -5.61 -16.56 -5.85
CA PRO A 83 -6.70 -17.36 -5.32
C PRO A 83 -6.35 -17.64 -3.86
N GLY A 84 -7.25 -17.25 -2.94
CA GLY A 84 -6.96 -17.31 -1.51
C GLY A 84 -6.33 -18.65 -1.13
N THR A 85 -5.16 -18.59 -0.51
CA THR A 85 -4.52 -19.75 0.10
C THR A 85 -5.49 -20.36 1.10
N LYS A 86 -6.22 -21.38 0.65
CA LYS A 86 -6.80 -22.42 1.47
C LYS A 86 -6.56 -23.75 0.80
N ARG A 87 -5.52 -24.45 1.28
CA ARG A 87 -5.51 -25.89 1.58
C ARG A 87 -4.57 -26.01 2.79
N SER A 88 -5.02 -26.26 4.02
CA SER A 88 -5.60 -27.53 4.48
C SER A 88 -4.86 -28.69 3.81
N GLY A 89 -3.73 -29.05 4.40
CA GLY A 89 -3.01 -30.30 4.23
C GLY A 89 -2.49 -30.69 5.61
#